data_AF-A0A1F7VC07-F1
#
_entry.id   AF-A0A1F7VC07-F1
#
_cell.length_a   1.000
_cell.length_b   1.000
_cell.length_c   1.000
_cell.angle_alpha   90.00
_cell.angle_beta   90.00
_cell.angle_gamma   90.00
#
_symmetry.space_group_name_H-M   'P 1'
#
loop_
_entity.id
_entity.type
_entity.pdbx_description
1 polymer ?
#
loop_
_entity_poly.entity_id
_entity_poly.type
_entity_poly.pdbx_seq_one_letter_code
_entity_poly.pdbx_strand_id
1 'polypeptide(L)'
;MNLKQHLRENIIKNILIVVFALFFYPFLKSSLDEISLDQTGNFLLVISMFLVTVCFANFEFTYEKSQLNHRLGKWLATGSTAIFMFLIALLLETIILIIKLIYPSFFGLFFGFSILLYGGIVIYDFWDLIRTEHR
;
A
#
# COMPACT_ATOMS: atom_id res chain seq x y z
N MET A 1 -21.72 -13.58 -11.40
CA MET A 1 -21.25 -12.23 -11.01
C MET A 1 -20.63 -11.55 -12.22
N ASN A 2 -20.62 -10.21 -12.30
CA ASN A 2 -20.12 -9.50 -13.49
C ASN A 2 -18.66 -9.05 -13.27
N LEU A 3 -17.69 -9.91 -13.63
CA LEU A 3 -16.24 -9.69 -13.51
C LEU A 3 -15.78 -8.30 -13.94
N LYS A 4 -16.38 -7.77 -15.01
CA LYS A 4 -16.08 -6.43 -15.52
C LYS A 4 -16.35 -5.34 -14.49
N GLN A 5 -17.40 -5.49 -13.68
CA GLN A 5 -17.75 -4.53 -12.63
C GLN A 5 -16.74 -4.59 -11.48
N HIS A 6 -16.37 -5.79 -11.01
CA HIS A 6 -15.44 -5.96 -9.90
C HIS A 6 -14.03 -5.47 -10.27
N LEU A 7 -13.57 -5.76 -11.48
CA LEU A 7 -12.31 -5.22 -11.99
C LEU A 7 -12.33 -3.69 -12.06
N ARG A 8 -13.44 -3.10 -12.52
CA ARG A 8 -13.58 -1.63 -12.56
C ARG A 8 -13.52 -1.01 -11.17
N GLU A 9 -14.23 -1.59 -10.19
CA GLU A 9 -14.18 -1.15 -8.81
C GLU A 9 -12.76 -1.25 -8.24
N ASN A 10 -12.02 -2.32 -8.58
CA ASN A 10 -10.64 -2.50 -8.13
C ASN A 10 -9.66 -1.51 -8.76
N ILE A 11 -9.85 -1.16 -10.04
CA ILE A 11 -9.08 -0.11 -10.71
C ILE A 11 -9.31 1.24 -10.02
N ILE A 12 -10.58 1.60 -9.80
CA ILE A 12 -10.94 2.86 -9.13
C ILE A 12 -10.33 2.91 -7.73
N LYS A 13 -10.42 1.82 -6.97
CA LYS A 13 -9.80 1.69 -5.64
C LYS A 13 -8.30 2.00 -5.70
N ASN A 14 -7.56 1.33 -6.58
CA ASN A 14 -6.11 1.51 -6.69
C ASN A 14 -5.71 2.92 -7.14
N ILE A 15 -6.46 3.53 -8.06
CA ILE A 15 -6.26 4.93 -8.45
C ILE A 15 -6.49 5.87 -7.26
N LEU A 16 -7.57 5.68 -6.51
CA LEU A 16 -7.87 6.49 -5.32
C LEU A 16 -6.77 6.38 -4.27
N ILE A 17 -6.24 5.18 -4.04
CA ILE A 17 -5.14 4.97 -3.09
C ILE A 17 -3.91 5.80 -3.50
N VAL A 18 -3.52 5.74 -4.78
CA VAL A 18 -2.37 6.51 -5.29
C VAL A 18 -2.60 8.01 -5.18
N VAL A 19 -3.79 8.49 -5.55
CA VAL A 19 -4.16 9.91 -5.45
C VAL A 19 -4.14 10.38 -3.99
N PHE A 20 -4.69 9.59 -3.07
CA PHE A 20 -4.64 9.92 -1.65
C PHE A 20 -3.21 9.88 -1.11
N ALA A 21 -2.38 8.91 -1.49
CA ALA A 21 -0.98 8.88 -1.05
C ALA A 21 -0.26 10.17 -1.48
N LEU A 22 -0.40 10.57 -2.75
CA LEU A 22 0.15 11.84 -3.25
C LEU A 22 -0.40 13.07 -2.53
N PHE A 23 -1.66 13.06 -2.14
CA PHE A 23 -2.26 14.14 -1.33
C PHE A 23 -1.63 14.24 0.07
N PHE A 24 -1.25 13.10 0.66
CA PHE A 24 -0.61 13.03 1.98
C PHE A 24 0.91 13.31 1.95
N TYR A 25 1.56 13.22 0.79
CA TYR A 25 2.97 13.54 0.61
C TYR A 25 3.47 14.82 1.32
N PRO A 26 2.85 16.01 1.16
CA PRO A 26 3.32 17.22 1.83
C PRO A 26 3.28 17.11 3.36
N PHE A 27 2.28 16.42 3.91
CA PHE A 27 2.16 16.20 5.34
C PHE A 27 3.27 15.28 5.85
N LEU A 28 3.52 14.16 5.15
CA LEU A 28 4.61 13.24 5.48
C LEU A 28 5.96 13.95 5.45
N LYS A 29 6.22 14.75 4.41
CA LYS A 29 7.46 15.52 4.30
C LYS A 29 7.62 16.51 5.45
N SER A 30 6.57 17.28 5.76
CA SER A 30 6.62 18.25 6.88
C SER A 30 6.88 17.58 8.22
N SER A 31 6.28 16.42 8.47
CA SER A 31 6.52 15.64 9.69
C SER A 31 7.95 15.10 9.79
N LEU A 32 8.59 14.78 8.66
CA LEU A 32 9.99 14.33 8.64
C LEU A 32 10.99 15.47 8.88
N ASP A 33 10.65 16.70 8.47
CA ASP A 33 11.51 17.88 8.70
C ASP A 33 11.63 18.23 10.20
N GLU A 34 10.70 17.76 11.04
CA GLU A 34 10.73 17.92 12.50
C GLU A 34 11.58 16.86 13.23
N ILE A 35 11.98 15.78 12.54
CA ILE A 35 12.75 14.68 13.13
C ILE A 35 14.24 15.01 13.05
N SER A 36 14.94 14.93 14.18
CA SER A 36 16.38 15.13 14.21
C SER A 36 17.14 13.97 13.55
N LEU A 37 18.30 14.26 12.94
CA LEU A 37 19.07 13.29 12.16
C LEU A 37 19.51 12.06 12.98
N ASP A 38 19.78 12.24 14.27
CA ASP A 38 20.13 11.16 15.20
C ASP A 38 18.97 10.19 15.46
N GLN A 39 17.72 10.64 15.29
CA GLN A 39 16.52 9.82 15.49
C GLN A 39 16.06 9.12 14.22
N THR A 40 16.51 9.56 13.04
CA THR A 40 16.02 9.06 11.76
C THR A 40 16.28 7.57 11.56
N GLY A 41 17.41 7.05 12.06
CA GLY A 41 17.72 5.62 12.00
C GLY A 41 16.74 4.75 12.80
N ASN A 42 16.40 5.17 14.02
CA ASN A 42 15.42 4.48 14.86
C ASN A 42 14.01 4.57 14.24
N PHE A 43 13.65 5.74 13.70
CA PHE A 43 12.38 5.94 13.02
C PHE A 43 12.24 5.05 11.78
N LEU A 44 13.29 4.94 10.96
CA LEU A 44 13.32 4.05 9.80
C LEU A 44 13.07 2.59 10.19
N LEU A 45 13.66 2.13 11.29
CA LEU A 45 13.46 0.78 11.81
C LEU A 45 11.99 0.55 12.21
N VAL A 46 11.39 1.49 12.94
CA VAL A 46 9.97 1.42 13.36
C VAL A 46 9.03 1.38 12.13
N ILE A 47 9.23 2.26 11.16
CA ILE A 47 8.43 2.29 9.92
C ILE A 47 8.61 1.00 9.12
N SER A 48 9.82 0.45 9.06
CA SER A 48 10.09 -0.82 8.37
C SER A 48 9.36 -1.99 9.03
N MET A 49 9.32 -2.03 10.37
CA MET A 49 8.54 -3.04 11.11
C MET A 49 7.04 -2.92 10.80
N PHE A 50 6.49 -1.70 10.84
CA PHE A 50 5.09 -1.48 10.47
C PHE A 50 4.80 -1.90 9.04
N LEU A 51 5.68 -1.59 8.08
CA LEU A 51 5.50 -1.98 6.69
C LEU A 51 5.40 -3.50 6.57
N VAL A 52 6.31 -4.24 7.20
CA VAL A 52 6.27 -5.71 7.19
C VAL A 52 4.96 -6.23 7.79
N THR A 53 4.54 -5.71 8.95
CA THR A 53 3.27 -6.11 9.60
C THR A 53 2.07 -5.86 8.69
N VAL A 54 1.99 -4.70 8.05
CA VAL A 54 0.87 -4.36 7.17
C VAL A 54 0.88 -5.20 5.89
N CYS A 55 2.06 -5.51 5.34
CA CYS A 55 2.19 -6.46 4.23
C CYS A 55 1.64 -7.84 4.61
N PHE A 56 1.99 -8.37 5.79
CA PHE A 56 1.44 -9.64 6.27
C PHE A 56 -0.08 -9.57 6.40
N ALA A 57 -0.63 -8.51 7.00
CA ALA A 57 -2.07 -8.32 7.08
C ALA A 57 -2.72 -8.28 5.68
N ASN A 58 -2.14 -7.54 4.73
CA ASN A 58 -2.65 -7.42 3.38
C ASN A 58 -2.67 -8.75 2.62
N PHE A 59 -1.63 -9.60 2.79
CA PHE A 59 -1.57 -10.91 2.14
C PHE A 59 -2.41 -11.99 2.84
N GLU A 60 -2.66 -11.84 4.14
CA GLU A 60 -3.53 -12.76 4.90
C GLU A 60 -5.02 -12.54 4.59
N PHE A 61 -5.39 -11.28 4.33
CA PHE A 61 -6.72 -10.90 3.86
C PHE A 61 -6.87 -11.18 2.35
N THR A 62 -7.51 -12.30 2.03
CA THR A 62 -7.88 -12.64 0.65
C THR A 62 -9.38 -12.46 0.41
N TYR A 63 -9.74 -12.12 -0.83
CA TYR A 63 -11.14 -12.07 -1.26
C TYR A 63 -11.81 -13.44 -1.17
N GLU A 64 -11.05 -14.53 -1.25
CA GLU A 64 -11.57 -15.90 -1.09
C GLU A 64 -12.19 -16.16 0.29
N LYS A 65 -11.56 -15.66 1.36
CA LYS A 65 -12.09 -15.81 2.73
C LYS A 65 -13.32 -14.93 2.97
N SER A 66 -13.55 -13.96 2.09
CA SER A 66 -14.62 -12.98 2.20
C SER A 66 -15.80 -13.44 1.34
N GLN A 67 -16.96 -13.71 1.93
CA GLN A 67 -18.15 -14.17 1.18
C GLN A 67 -18.60 -13.12 0.14
N LEU A 68 -17.98 -13.08 -1.06
CA LEU A 68 -18.19 -12.05 -2.09
C LEU A 68 -19.62 -12.01 -2.62
N ASN A 69 -20.36 -13.11 -2.45
CA ASN A 69 -21.77 -13.22 -2.79
C ASN A 69 -22.65 -12.31 -1.92
N HIS A 70 -22.18 -11.93 -0.72
CA HIS A 70 -22.88 -10.99 0.15
C HIS A 70 -22.32 -9.58 -0.03
N ARG A 71 -23.19 -8.61 -0.35
CA ARG A 71 -22.80 -7.21 -0.61
C ARG A 71 -21.94 -6.62 0.50
N LEU A 72 -22.29 -6.89 1.76
CA LEU A 72 -21.57 -6.38 2.93
C LEU A 72 -20.16 -7.03 3.07
N GLY A 73 -20.04 -8.32 2.76
CA GLY A 73 -18.74 -9.02 2.77
C GLY A 73 -17.80 -8.48 1.70
N LYS A 74 -18.35 -8.18 0.51
CA LYS A 74 -17.61 -7.52 -0.58
C LYS A 74 -17.10 -6.14 -0.17
N TRP A 75 -17.96 -5.27 0.39
CA TRP A 75 -17.55 -3.93 0.81
C TRP A 75 -16.48 -3.96 1.89
N LEU A 76 -16.60 -4.87 2.87
CA LEU A 76 -15.59 -5.04 3.90
C LEU A 76 -14.26 -5.54 3.32
N ALA A 77 -14.27 -6.50 2.41
CA ALA A 77 -13.05 -7.01 1.77
C ALA A 77 -12.33 -5.92 0.95
N THR A 78 -13.08 -5.21 0.11
CA THR A 78 -12.53 -4.10 -0.69
C THR A 78 -12.05 -2.95 0.20
N GLY A 79 -12.78 -2.63 1.27
CA GLY A 79 -12.38 -1.60 2.23
C GLY A 79 -11.11 -1.96 2.99
N SER A 80 -11.03 -3.18 3.53
CA SER A 80 -9.86 -3.63 4.29
C SER A 80 -8.60 -3.68 3.41
N THR A 81 -8.69 -4.27 2.21
CA THR A 81 -7.56 -4.29 1.26
C THR A 81 -7.16 -2.87 0.85
N ALA A 82 -8.13 -1.97 0.64
CA ALA A 82 -7.83 -0.57 0.34
C ALA A 82 -7.05 0.11 1.47
N ILE A 83 -7.45 -0.09 2.73
CA ILE A 83 -6.80 0.50 3.90
C ILE A 83 -5.37 -0.02 4.04
N PHE A 84 -5.15 -1.33 3.92
CA PHE A 84 -3.81 -1.89 4.05
C PHE A 84 -2.89 -1.49 2.90
N MET A 85 -3.38 -1.51 1.66
CA MET A 85 -2.61 -1.04 0.50
C MET A 85 -2.29 0.46 0.60
N PHE A 86 -3.22 1.29 1.08
CA PHE A 86 -2.97 2.70 1.34
C PHE A 86 -1.92 2.92 2.42
N LEU A 87 -2.00 2.17 3.52
CA LEU A 87 -1.00 2.25 4.58
C LEU A 87 0.38 1.79 4.09
N ILE A 88 0.45 0.76 3.25
CA ILE A 88 1.69 0.34 2.59
C ILE A 88 2.25 1.46 1.71
N ALA A 89 1.41 2.13 0.91
CA ALA A 89 1.84 3.25 0.08
C ALA A 89 2.47 4.38 0.92
N LEU A 90 1.81 4.79 2.00
CA LEU A 90 2.31 5.85 2.90
C LEU A 90 3.62 5.44 3.59
N LEU A 91 3.73 4.19 4.04
CA LEU A 91 4.94 3.68 4.70
C LEU A 91 6.12 3.61 3.74
N LEU A 92 5.89 3.11 2.51
CA LEU A 92 6.90 3.11 1.45
C LEU A 92 7.35 4.53 1.10
N GLU A 93 6.41 5.46 0.93
CA GLU A 93 6.71 6.86 0.66
C GLU A 93 7.53 7.52 1.78
N THR A 94 7.19 7.23 3.04
CA THR A 94 7.96 7.67 4.21
C THR A 94 9.39 7.13 4.20
N ILE A 95 9.58 5.84 3.91
CA ILE A 95 10.91 5.22 3.77
C ILE A 95 11.71 5.91 2.68
N ILE A 96 11.10 6.16 1.52
CA ILE A 96 11.76 6.83 0.40
C ILE A 96 12.20 8.26 0.76
N LEU A 97 11.37 9.01 1.48
CA LEU A 97 11.72 10.34 1.96
C LEU A 97 12.91 10.30 2.93
N ILE A 98 12.93 9.35 3.86
CA ILE A 98 14.05 9.15 4.79
C ILE A 98 15.33 8.78 4.03
N ILE A 99 15.24 7.85 3.06
CA ILE A 99 16.41 7.46 2.24
C ILE A 99 16.93 8.64 1.43
N LYS A 100 16.06 9.49 0.90
CA LYS A 100 16.47 10.72 0.20
C LYS A 100 17.28 11.65 1.11
N LEU A 101 16.89 11.74 2.39
CA LEU A 101 17.56 12.58 3.38
C LEU A 101 18.93 12.02 3.79
N ILE A 102 19.01 10.73 4.11
CA ILE A 102 20.23 10.10 4.64
C ILE A 102 21.19 9.66 3.53
N TYR A 103 20.66 9.11 2.44
CA TYR A 103 21.41 8.46 1.36
C TYR A 103 20.97 8.96 -0.03
N PRO A 104 21.15 10.27 -0.33
CA PRO A 104 20.64 10.88 -1.57
C PRO A 104 21.15 10.19 -2.85
N SER A 105 22.39 9.68 -2.84
CA SER A 105 22.97 8.96 -3.98
C SER A 105 22.25 7.63 -4.29
N PHE A 106 21.60 7.01 -3.29
CA PHE A 106 20.86 5.75 -3.45
C PHE A 106 19.36 5.95 -3.66
N PHE A 107 18.87 7.20 -3.59
CA PHE A 107 17.44 7.52 -3.70
C PHE A 107 16.79 6.89 -4.93
N GLY A 108 17.39 7.03 -6.11
CA GLY A 108 16.81 6.51 -7.35
C GLY A 108 16.62 4.99 -7.35
N LEU A 109 17.57 4.25 -6.76
CA LEU A 109 17.50 2.80 -6.63
C LEU A 109 16.32 2.38 -5.72
N PHE A 110 16.25 2.96 -4.52
CA PHE A 110 15.19 2.63 -3.57
C PHE A 110 13.82 3.09 -4.06
N PHE A 111 13.72 4.24 -4.72
CA PHE A 111 12.48 4.68 -5.35
C PHE A 111 11.99 3.67 -6.38
N GLY A 112 12.89 3.14 -7.22
CA GLY A 112 12.58 2.04 -8.14
C GLY A 112 12.08 0.79 -7.42
N PHE A 113 12.73 0.38 -6.33
CA PHE A 113 12.27 -0.75 -5.51
C PHE A 113 10.88 -0.53 -4.92
N SER A 114 10.61 0.67 -4.42
CA SER A 114 9.30 1.03 -3.88
C SER A 114 8.20 0.93 -4.95
N ILE A 115 8.47 1.40 -6.18
CA ILE A 115 7.54 1.26 -7.31
C ILE A 115 7.27 -0.22 -7.61
N LEU A 116 8.32 -1.05 -7.69
CA LEU A 116 8.18 -2.47 -7.99
C LEU A 116 7.42 -3.21 -6.89
N LEU A 117 7.69 -2.90 -5.62
CA LEU A 117 7.00 -3.49 -4.48
C LEU A 117 5.52 -3.14 -4.49
N TYR A 118 5.19 -1.85 -4.61
CA TYR A 118 3.80 -1.42 -4.66
C TYR A 118 3.07 -1.97 -5.89
N GLY A 119 3.71 -1.95 -7.06
CA GLY A 119 3.19 -2.55 -8.29
C GLY A 119 2.90 -4.05 -8.14
N GLY A 120 3.79 -4.79 -7.47
CA GLY A 120 3.59 -6.21 -7.15
C GLY A 120 2.36 -6.44 -6.28
N ILE A 121 2.10 -5.57 -5.29
CA ILE A 121 0.93 -5.66 -4.42
C ILE A 121 -0.36 -5.36 -5.20
N VAL A 122 -0.34 -4.37 -6.11
CA VAL A 122 -1.48 -4.09 -6.99
C VAL A 122 -1.77 -5.30 -7.89
N ILE A 123 -0.75 -5.89 -8.50
CA ILE A 123 -0.90 -7.10 -9.34
C ILE A 123 -1.48 -8.26 -8.51
N TYR A 124 -0.99 -8.47 -7.29
CA TYR A 124 -1.51 -9.49 -6.38
C TYR A 124 -2.98 -9.29 -6.07
N ASP A 125 -3.40 -8.06 -5.75
CA ASP A 125 -4.80 -7.72 -5.46
C ASP A 125 -5.73 -7.98 -6.65
N PHE A 126 -5.29 -7.68 -7.88
CA PHE A 126 -6.02 -8.07 -9.10
C PHE A 126 -6.10 -9.59 -9.28
N TRP A 127 -4.98 -10.29 -9.08
CA TRP A 127 -4.93 -11.74 -9.22
C TRP A 127 -5.83 -12.45 -8.22
N ASP A 128 -5.83 -12.02 -6.95
CA ASP A 128 -6.65 -12.60 -5.89
C ASP A 128 -8.16 -12.41 -6.17
N LEU A 129 -8.54 -11.25 -6.69
CA LEU A 129 -9.90 -10.98 -7.12
C LEU A 129 -10.33 -11.89 -8.29
N ILE A 130 -9.51 -11.98 -9.35
CA ILE A 130 -9.80 -12.80 -10.54
C ILE A 130 -9.89 -14.29 -10.18
N ARG A 131 -8.95 -14.77 -9.34
CA ARG A 131 -8.93 -16.17 -8.90
C ARG A 131 -10.22 -16.56 -8.16
N THR A 132 -10.76 -15.64 -7.37
CA THR A 132 -11.95 -15.89 -6.57
C THR A 132 -13.22 -15.95 -7.43
N GLU A 133 -13.29 -15.19 -8.52
CA GLU A 133 -14.46 -15.21 -9.42
C GLU A 133 -14.53 -16.42 -10.36
N HIS A 134 -13.41 -17.11 -10.58
CA HIS A 134 -13.35 -18.32 -11.42
C HIS A 134 -13.69 -19.61 -10.66
N ARG A 135 -13.95 -19.54 -9.35
CA ARG A 135 -14.43 -20.65 -8.52
C ARG A 135 -15.94 -20.54 -8.29
#